data_AF-A0A090L7H5-F1
#
_entry.id   AF-A0A090L7H5-F1
#
_cell.length_a   1.000
_cell.length_b   1.000
_cell.length_c   1.000
_cell.angle_alpha   90.00
_cell.angle_beta   90.00
_cell.angle_gamma   90.00
#
_symmetry.space_group_name_H-M   'P 1'
#
loop_
_entity.id
_entity.type
_entity.pdbx_description
1 polymer ?
#
loop_
_entity_poly.entity_id
_entity_poly.type
_entity_poly.pdbx_seq_one_letter_code
_entity_poly.pdbx_strand_id
1 'polypeptide(L)'
;MVDAGEFDQNDKKYFYLNVIHIKIAARFVVGLHCILLIINLIYSMTRTSTIMLYSWIISSFAIGLIGSLFYGVYKEKRHFVLPYLIFQLSAIFLTILIFFVFTIGAAVSPTMLTTLAYDFGGVNLKQPLNELTKEFNTFTIVTIILVAMAFIYQIFSFHVIYEFQKFLKSRESNFDFPATSEMDMSIA
;
A
#
# COMPACT_ATOMS: atom_id res chain seq x y z
N MET A 1 32.81 -4.24 -18.08
CA MET A 1 31.70 -4.40 -19.03
C MET A 1 30.90 -5.59 -18.53
N VAL A 2 29.77 -5.33 -17.87
CA VAL A 2 28.85 -6.40 -17.45
C VAL A 2 27.97 -6.67 -18.67
N ASP A 3 27.90 -7.91 -19.13
CA ASP A 3 26.98 -8.34 -20.19
C ASP A 3 25.56 -7.94 -19.81
N ALA A 4 25.12 -6.78 -20.31
CA ALA A 4 23.72 -6.42 -20.34
C ALA A 4 23.11 -7.27 -21.47
N GLY A 5 22.77 -8.51 -21.13
CA GLY A 5 21.97 -9.35 -22.03
C GLY A 5 20.72 -8.60 -22.49
N GLU A 6 20.33 -8.83 -23.73
CA GLU A 6 19.15 -8.24 -24.35
C GLU A 6 17.92 -8.38 -23.44
N PHE A 7 17.09 -7.34 -23.35
CA PHE A 7 15.91 -7.37 -22.50
C PHE A 7 14.95 -8.48 -22.96
N ASP A 8 14.85 -9.55 -22.17
CA ASP A 8 13.82 -10.58 -22.33
C ASP A 8 12.70 -10.37 -21.32
N GLN A 9 11.49 -10.07 -21.81
CA GLN A 9 10.31 -9.92 -20.98
C GLN A 9 9.93 -11.20 -20.22
N ASN A 10 10.34 -12.38 -20.72
CA ASN A 10 10.03 -13.67 -20.13
C ASN A 10 11.12 -14.19 -19.18
N ASP A 11 12.13 -13.38 -18.87
CA ASP A 11 13.15 -13.75 -17.90
C ASP A 11 12.52 -14.07 -16.54
N LYS A 12 12.95 -15.17 -15.91
CA LYS A 12 12.44 -15.68 -14.63
C LYS A 12 12.49 -14.63 -13.53
N LYS A 13 13.44 -13.69 -13.59
CA LYS A 13 13.55 -12.58 -12.62
C LYS A 13 12.34 -11.64 -12.60
N TYR A 14 11.51 -11.64 -13.65
CA TYR A 14 10.28 -10.84 -13.73
C TYR A 14 9.02 -11.61 -13.31
N PHE A 15 9.17 -12.83 -12.81
CA PHE A 15 8.09 -13.60 -12.21
C PHE A 15 8.14 -13.48 -10.69
N TYR A 16 7.07 -12.93 -10.12
CA TYR A 16 6.85 -12.90 -8.68
C TYR A 16 6.68 -14.34 -8.16
N LEU A 17 7.54 -14.73 -7.22
CA LEU A 17 7.63 -16.10 -6.67
C LEU A 17 7.76 -17.20 -7.74
N ASN A 18 8.29 -16.90 -8.93
CA ASN A 18 8.35 -17.80 -10.08
C ASN A 18 6.99 -18.30 -10.61
N VAL A 19 5.86 -17.70 -10.20
CA VAL A 19 4.52 -18.15 -10.61
C VAL A 19 3.81 -17.11 -11.46
N ILE A 20 3.83 -15.83 -11.04
CA ILE A 20 3.01 -14.78 -11.67
C ILE A 20 3.92 -13.69 -12.24
N HIS A 21 3.72 -13.33 -13.51
CA HIS A 21 4.47 -12.21 -14.11
C HIS A 21 4.21 -10.90 -13.36
N ILE A 22 5.26 -10.10 -13.14
CA ILE A 22 5.22 -8.91 -12.28
C ILE A 22 4.16 -7.88 -12.69
N LYS A 23 3.90 -7.74 -14.01
CA LYS A 23 2.79 -6.94 -14.56
C LYS A 23 1.42 -7.33 -13.98
N ILE A 24 1.14 -8.63 -13.90
CA ILE A 24 -0.14 -9.14 -13.40
C ILE A 24 -0.21 -8.91 -11.89
N ALA A 25 0.87 -9.19 -11.17
CA ALA A 25 0.96 -8.94 -9.73
C ALA A 25 0.74 -7.45 -9.39
N ALA A 26 1.34 -6.53 -10.15
CA ALA A 26 1.16 -5.10 -9.97
C ALA A 26 -0.30 -4.65 -10.23
N ARG A 27 -0.95 -5.19 -11.26
CA ARG A 27 -2.38 -4.93 -11.53
C ARG A 27 -3.28 -5.46 -10.41
N PHE A 28 -2.95 -6.62 -9.84
CA PHE A 28 -3.65 -7.17 -8.69
C PHE A 28 -3.54 -6.23 -7.47
N VAL A 29 -2.34 -5.72 -7.17
CA VAL A 29 -2.13 -4.74 -6.09
C VAL A 29 -2.99 -3.49 -6.32
N VAL A 30 -3.04 -2.96 -7.53
CA VAL A 30 -3.88 -1.80 -7.87
C VAL A 30 -5.37 -2.11 -7.64
N GLY A 31 -5.86 -3.24 -8.14
CA GLY A 31 -7.26 -3.67 -7.94
C GLY A 31 -7.61 -3.81 -6.46
N LEU A 32 -6.71 -4.38 -5.66
CA LEU A 32 -6.90 -4.56 -4.23
C LEU A 32 -6.93 -3.20 -3.49
N HIS A 33 -6.09 -2.23 -3.85
CA HIS A 33 -6.18 -0.87 -3.28
C HIS A 33 -7.53 -0.21 -3.56
N CYS A 34 -8.07 -0.37 -4.78
CA CYS A 34 -9.39 0.17 -5.12
C CYS A 34 -10.50 -0.48 -4.27
N ILE A 35 -10.47 -1.81 -4.11
CA ILE A 35 -11.44 -2.53 -3.27
C ILE A 35 -11.35 -2.08 -1.82
N LEU A 36 -10.14 -1.99 -1.27
CA LEU A 36 -9.93 -1.54 0.12
C LEU A 36 -10.41 -0.09 0.34
N LEU A 37 -10.20 0.79 -0.64
CA LEU A 37 -10.70 2.17 -0.58
C LEU A 37 -12.24 2.20 -0.52
N ILE A 38 -12.91 1.41 -1.35
CA ILE A 38 -14.38 1.31 -1.37
C ILE A 38 -14.89 0.76 -0.04
N ILE A 39 -14.28 -0.33 0.47
CA ILE A 39 -14.63 -0.90 1.77
C ILE A 39 -14.48 0.14 2.88
N ASN A 40 -13.36 0.88 2.90
CA ASN A 40 -13.13 1.93 3.89
C ASN A 40 -14.18 3.05 3.82
N LEU A 41 -14.55 3.48 2.62
CA LEU A 41 -15.59 4.49 2.44
C LEU A 41 -16.94 4.02 2.99
N ILE A 42 -17.39 2.82 2.62
CA ILE A 42 -18.65 2.23 3.12
C ILE A 42 -18.59 2.09 4.65
N TYR A 43 -17.50 1.53 5.17
CA TYR A 43 -17.29 1.35 6.60
C TYR A 43 -17.34 2.67 7.37
N SER A 44 -16.70 3.71 6.85
CA SER A 44 -16.64 5.01 7.52
C SER A 44 -18.02 5.66 7.65
N MET A 45 -18.94 5.39 6.71
CA MET A 45 -20.31 5.90 6.74
C MET A 45 -21.17 5.23 7.82
N THR A 46 -20.79 4.05 8.32
CA THR A 46 -21.54 3.31 9.35
C THR A 46 -21.02 3.54 10.77
N ARG A 47 -20.07 4.46 10.96
CA ARG A 47 -19.42 4.73 12.25
C ARG A 47 -19.81 6.11 12.79
N THR A 48 -18.86 6.85 13.33
CA THR A 48 -19.09 8.20 13.86
C THR A 48 -18.84 9.25 12.78
N SER A 49 -19.49 10.42 12.89
CA SER A 49 -19.29 11.54 11.96
C SER A 49 -17.82 11.97 11.87
N THR A 50 -17.07 11.84 12.98
CA THR A 50 -15.64 12.08 13.04
C THR A 50 -14.85 11.11 12.14
N ILE A 51 -15.10 9.80 12.26
CA ILE A 51 -14.46 8.78 11.41
C ILE A 51 -14.83 8.97 9.95
N MET A 52 -16.09 9.30 9.66
CA MET A 52 -16.55 9.59 8.31
C MET A 52 -15.76 10.74 7.69
N LEU A 53 -15.65 11.89 8.37
CA LEU A 53 -14.92 13.06 7.88
C LEU A 53 -13.43 12.78 7.67
N TYR A 54 -12.75 12.16 8.65
CA TYR A 54 -11.35 11.78 8.49
C TYR A 54 -11.12 10.81 7.34
N SER A 55 -11.99 9.80 7.21
CA SER A 55 -11.89 8.80 6.16
C SER A 55 -12.10 9.41 4.77
N TRP A 56 -13.00 10.38 4.62
CA TRP A 56 -13.24 11.05 3.34
C TRP A 56 -12.04 11.91 2.92
N ILE A 57 -11.49 12.68 3.85
CA ILE A 57 -10.30 13.52 3.59
C ILE A 57 -9.14 12.62 3.17
N ILE A 58 -8.85 11.55 3.92
CA ILE A 58 -7.78 10.61 3.59
C ILE A 58 -8.06 9.91 2.26
N SER A 59 -9.31 9.55 1.97
CA SER A 59 -9.68 8.91 0.71
C SER A 59 -9.44 9.81 -0.49
N SER A 60 -9.68 11.12 -0.38
CA SER A 60 -9.39 12.06 -1.46
C SER A 60 -7.90 12.09 -1.84
N PHE A 61 -7.02 12.06 -0.84
CA PHE A 61 -5.58 11.96 -1.05
C PHE A 61 -5.20 10.58 -1.62
N ALA A 62 -5.81 9.52 -1.10
CA ALA A 62 -5.58 8.15 -1.56
C ALA A 62 -5.95 7.96 -3.05
N ILE A 63 -7.04 8.59 -3.53
CA ILE A 63 -7.43 8.56 -4.95
C ILE A 63 -6.33 9.12 -5.84
N GLY A 64 -5.66 10.21 -5.43
CA GLY A 64 -4.54 10.77 -6.19
C GLY A 64 -3.35 9.81 -6.30
N LEU A 65 -2.97 9.18 -5.18
CA LEU A 65 -1.87 8.22 -5.15
C LEU A 65 -2.20 6.93 -5.90
N ILE A 66 -3.38 6.35 -5.67
CA ILE A 66 -3.85 5.15 -6.35
C ILE A 66 -4.03 5.44 -7.85
N GLY A 67 -4.53 6.62 -8.22
CA GLY A 67 -4.65 7.06 -9.61
C GLY A 67 -3.30 7.16 -10.31
N SER A 68 -2.29 7.73 -9.64
CA SER A 68 -0.92 7.75 -10.14
C SER A 68 -0.37 6.34 -10.33
N LEU A 69 -0.55 5.46 -9.35
CA LEU A 69 -0.12 4.06 -9.45
C LEU A 69 -0.86 3.32 -10.57
N PHE A 70 -2.18 3.50 -10.67
CA PHE A 70 -3.02 2.90 -11.70
C PHE A 70 -2.49 3.27 -13.09
N TYR A 71 -2.28 4.56 -13.33
CA TYR A 71 -1.70 5.04 -14.58
C TYR A 71 -0.30 4.44 -14.81
N GLY A 72 0.58 4.47 -13.81
CA GLY A 72 1.93 3.91 -13.90
C GLY A 72 1.97 2.42 -14.23
N VAL A 73 1.05 1.63 -13.66
CA VAL A 73 0.96 0.18 -13.89
C VAL A 73 0.35 -0.16 -15.24
N TYR A 74 -0.76 0.47 -15.62
CA TYR A 74 -1.45 0.15 -16.88
C TYR A 74 -0.79 0.75 -18.11
N LYS A 75 -0.23 1.96 -18.01
CA LYS A 75 0.57 2.57 -19.08
C LYS A 75 2.05 2.21 -19.01
N GLU A 76 2.44 1.41 -18.00
CA GLU A 76 3.81 0.94 -17.80
C GLU A 76 4.80 2.12 -17.79
N LYS A 77 4.48 3.18 -17.04
CA LYS A 77 5.28 4.43 -16.93
C LYS A 77 5.93 4.52 -15.55
N ARG A 78 7.27 4.43 -15.51
CA ARG A 78 8.04 4.38 -14.27
C ARG A 78 7.83 5.57 -13.35
N HIS A 79 7.78 6.78 -13.89
CA HIS A 79 7.67 8.01 -13.11
C HIS A 79 6.37 8.12 -12.29
N PHE A 80 5.29 7.52 -12.77
CA PHE A 80 3.98 7.54 -12.09
C PHE A 80 3.87 6.51 -10.95
N VAL A 81 4.80 5.54 -10.89
CA VAL A 81 4.88 4.55 -9.82
C VAL A 81 5.62 5.10 -8.59
N LEU A 82 6.52 6.07 -8.78
CA LEU A 82 7.41 6.58 -7.74
C LEU A 82 6.68 7.25 -6.56
N PRO A 83 5.66 8.11 -6.76
CA PRO A 83 4.92 8.73 -5.65
C PRO A 83 4.30 7.69 -4.72
N TYR A 84 3.78 6.60 -5.28
CA TYR A 84 3.24 5.49 -4.50
C TYR A 84 4.32 4.80 -3.68
N LEU A 85 5.49 4.50 -4.24
CA LEU A 85 6.58 3.84 -3.49
C LEU A 85 7.08 4.69 -2.32
N ILE A 86 7.21 6.01 -2.51
CA ILE A 86 7.59 6.95 -1.44
C ILE A 86 6.52 6.95 -0.34
N PHE A 87 5.25 7.07 -0.72
CA PHE A 87 4.14 7.03 0.22
C PHE A 87 4.10 5.69 0.98
N GLN A 88 4.27 4.57 0.27
CA GLN A 88 4.19 3.23 0.84
C GLN A 88 5.28 2.99 1.88
N LEU A 89 6.50 3.48 1.64
CA LEU A 89 7.59 3.42 2.61
C LEU A 89 7.22 4.21 3.89
N SER A 90 6.72 5.43 3.73
CA SER A 90 6.23 6.24 4.85
C SER A 90 5.07 5.57 5.60
N ALA A 91 4.16 4.92 4.88
CA ALA A 91 3.02 4.20 5.45
C ALA A 91 3.45 2.99 6.30
N ILE A 92 4.50 2.26 5.88
CA ILE A 92 5.09 1.16 6.67
C ILE A 92 5.60 1.67 8.01
N PHE A 93 6.37 2.77 8.02
CA PHE A 93 6.85 3.38 9.27
C PHE A 93 5.69 3.85 10.15
N LEU A 94 4.67 4.46 9.54
CA LEU A 94 3.50 4.93 10.28
C LEU A 94 2.71 3.77 10.90
N THR A 95 2.56 2.64 10.20
CA THR A 95 1.87 1.45 10.72
C THR A 95 2.62 0.85 11.91
N ILE A 96 3.96 0.81 11.87
CA ILE A 96 4.77 0.42 13.03
C ILE A 96 4.52 1.36 14.21
N LEU A 97 4.52 2.68 13.97
CA LEU A 97 4.24 3.66 15.01
C LEU A 97 2.84 3.50 15.60
N ILE A 98 1.82 3.32 14.75
CA ILE A 98 0.43 3.07 15.17
C ILE A 98 0.35 1.83 16.07
N PHE A 99 1.04 0.75 15.72
CA PHE A 99 1.07 -0.46 16.53
C PHE A 99 1.64 -0.19 17.94
N PHE A 100 2.76 0.55 18.04
CA PHE A 100 3.35 0.90 19.34
C PHE A 100 2.46 1.84 20.14
N VAL A 101 1.94 2.89 19.52
CA VAL A 101 1.03 3.85 20.15
C VAL A 101 -0.22 3.15 20.65
N PHE A 102 -0.79 2.24 19.86
CA PHE A 102 -1.94 1.43 20.27
C PHE A 102 -1.60 0.51 21.46
N THR A 103 -0.47 -0.20 21.42
CA THR A 103 -0.08 -1.14 22.47
C THR A 103 0.19 -0.41 23.80
N ILE A 104 0.96 0.68 23.77
CA ILE A 104 1.23 1.51 24.95
C ILE A 104 -0.07 2.17 25.42
N GLY A 105 -0.86 2.71 24.51
CA GLY A 105 -2.13 3.36 24.79
C GLY A 105 -3.14 2.43 25.47
N ALA A 106 -3.29 1.21 24.96
CA ALA A 106 -4.15 0.18 25.54
C ALA A 106 -3.66 -0.28 26.92
N ALA A 107 -2.34 -0.29 27.16
CA ALA A 107 -1.76 -0.69 28.44
C ALA A 107 -1.84 0.41 29.51
N VAL A 108 -1.68 1.68 29.12
CA VAL A 108 -1.50 2.80 30.06
C VAL A 108 -2.75 3.67 30.20
N SER A 109 -3.61 3.72 29.18
CA SER A 109 -4.76 4.63 29.11
C SER A 109 -6.08 3.88 28.85
N PRO A 110 -6.86 3.60 29.91
CA PRO A 110 -8.19 2.99 29.78
C PRO A 110 -9.14 3.84 28.92
N THR A 111 -9.00 5.17 28.96
CA THR A 111 -9.81 6.10 28.18
C THR A 111 -9.53 5.98 26.69
N MET A 112 -8.26 5.84 26.29
CA MET A 112 -7.89 5.67 24.88
C MET A 112 -8.48 4.39 24.30
N LEU A 113 -8.38 3.26 25.01
CA LEU A 113 -8.97 1.99 24.56
C LEU A 113 -10.50 2.10 24.45
N THR A 114 -11.15 2.72 25.43
CA THR A 114 -12.60 2.91 25.44
C THR A 114 -13.07 3.74 24.24
N THR A 115 -12.41 4.87 23.98
CA THR A 115 -12.74 5.74 22.84
C THR A 115 -12.52 5.03 21.51
N LEU A 116 -11.40 4.32 21.34
CA LEU A 116 -11.13 3.58 20.10
C LEU A 116 -12.11 2.44 19.88
N ALA A 117 -12.45 1.69 20.93
CA ALA A 117 -13.42 0.60 20.86
C ALA A 117 -14.84 1.11 20.55
N TYR A 118 -15.21 2.28 21.07
CA TYR A 118 -16.48 2.93 20.72
C TYR A 118 -16.47 3.44 19.27
N ASP A 119 -15.48 4.26 18.91
CA ASP A 119 -15.43 4.93 17.62
C ASP A 119 -15.21 3.92 16.48
N PHE A 120 -14.18 3.08 16.59
CA PHE A 120 -13.82 2.10 15.55
C PHE A 120 -14.54 0.77 15.74
N GLY A 121 -14.63 0.25 16.97
CA GLY A 121 -15.27 -1.05 17.21
C GLY A 121 -16.80 -0.99 17.19
N GLY A 122 -17.40 0.15 17.55
CA GLY A 122 -18.84 0.25 17.83
C GLY A 122 -19.26 -0.46 19.13
N VAL A 123 -18.34 -0.63 20.07
CA VAL A 123 -18.57 -1.27 21.38
C VAL A 123 -19.60 -0.48 22.18
N ASN A 124 -20.60 -1.16 22.74
CA ASN A 124 -21.66 -0.50 23.50
C ASN A 124 -21.24 -0.30 24.96
N LEU A 125 -20.88 0.95 25.30
CA LEU A 125 -20.40 1.32 26.62
C LEU A 125 -21.44 1.20 27.75
N LYS A 126 -22.72 0.96 27.43
CA LYS A 126 -23.82 0.83 28.42
C LYS A 126 -24.03 -0.62 28.91
N GLN A 127 -23.22 -1.57 28.46
CA GLN A 127 -23.33 -2.97 28.84
C GLN A 127 -22.81 -3.26 30.26
N PRO A 128 -23.21 -4.40 30.87
CA PRO A 128 -22.63 -4.88 32.12
C PRO A 128 -21.11 -5.06 32.03
N LEU A 129 -20.39 -4.80 33.11
CA LEU A 129 -18.91 -4.80 33.17
C LEU A 129 -18.26 -6.08 32.60
N ASN A 130 -18.87 -7.25 32.86
CA ASN A 130 -18.33 -8.53 32.39
C ASN A 130 -18.43 -8.69 30.86
N GLU A 131 -19.54 -8.25 30.27
CA GLU A 131 -19.72 -8.25 28.81
C GLU A 131 -18.83 -7.19 28.15
N LEU A 132 -18.76 -6.01 28.75
CA LEU A 132 -17.92 -4.91 28.27
C LEU A 132 -16.43 -5.28 28.24
N THR A 133 -15.94 -5.97 29.27
CA THR A 133 -14.55 -6.45 29.33
C THR A 133 -14.26 -7.45 28.21
N LYS A 134 -15.23 -8.32 27.90
CA LYS A 134 -15.12 -9.27 26.79
C LYS A 134 -15.10 -8.56 25.43
N GLU A 135 -15.94 -7.55 25.23
CA GLU A 135 -15.94 -6.73 24.01
C GLU A 135 -14.61 -5.98 23.82
N PHE A 136 -14.05 -5.39 24.87
CA PHE A 136 -12.74 -4.72 24.80
C PHE A 136 -11.59 -5.67 24.48
N ASN A 137 -11.56 -6.86 25.08
CA ASN A 137 -10.54 -7.87 24.76
C ASN A 137 -10.67 -8.34 23.31
N THR A 138 -11.90 -8.56 22.85
CA THR A 138 -12.19 -8.95 21.46
C THR A 138 -11.72 -7.85 20.50
N PHE A 139 -12.09 -6.60 20.78
CA PHE A 139 -11.65 -5.44 20.00
C PHE A 139 -10.12 -5.37 19.92
N THR A 140 -9.43 -5.48 21.05
CA THR A 140 -7.96 -5.41 21.11
C THR A 140 -7.30 -6.49 20.25
N ILE A 141 -7.75 -7.74 20.37
CA ILE A 141 -7.20 -8.85 19.59
C ILE A 141 -7.46 -8.65 18.10
N VAL A 142 -8.68 -8.27 17.72
CA VAL A 142 -9.04 -8.01 16.31
C VAL A 142 -8.22 -6.86 15.75
N THR A 143 -8.03 -5.78 16.50
CA THR A 143 -7.20 -4.64 16.08
C THR A 143 -5.75 -5.05 15.85
N ILE A 144 -5.15 -5.85 16.75
CA ILE A 144 -3.77 -6.35 16.56
C ILE A 144 -3.67 -7.21 15.28
N ILE A 145 -4.63 -8.11 15.06
CA ILE A 145 -4.66 -8.95 13.86
C ILE A 145 -4.81 -8.10 12.60
N LEU A 146 -5.71 -7.11 12.61
CA LEU A 146 -5.91 -6.20 11.47
C LEU A 146 -4.66 -5.38 11.17
N VAL A 147 -3.98 -4.85 12.20
CA VAL A 147 -2.73 -4.09 12.03
C VAL A 147 -1.62 -4.99 11.47
N ALA A 148 -1.50 -6.23 11.96
CA ALA A 148 -0.53 -7.19 11.43
C ALA A 148 -0.82 -7.56 9.96
N MET A 149 -2.08 -7.82 9.60
CA MET A 149 -2.47 -8.08 8.22
C MET A 149 -2.21 -6.87 7.32
N ALA A 150 -2.51 -5.66 7.79
CA ALA A 150 -2.22 -4.42 7.05
C ALA A 150 -0.71 -4.24 6.83
N PHE A 151 0.12 -4.53 7.84
CA PHE A 151 1.58 -4.45 7.73
C PHE A 151 2.14 -5.45 6.72
N ILE A 152 1.70 -6.72 6.77
CA ILE A 152 2.09 -7.75 5.80
C ILE A 152 1.69 -7.32 4.38
N TYR A 153 0.46 -6.83 4.22
CA TYR A 153 -0.03 -6.33 2.95
C TYR A 153 0.78 -5.13 2.44
N GLN A 154 1.21 -4.23 3.33
CA GLN A 154 2.02 -3.08 2.96
C GLN A 154 3.40 -3.50 2.42
N ILE A 155 4.06 -4.45 3.09
CA ILE A 155 5.35 -5.01 2.65
C ILE A 155 5.18 -5.72 1.30
N PHE A 156 4.15 -6.55 1.17
CA PHE A 156 3.83 -7.25 -0.08
C PHE A 156 3.64 -6.26 -1.24
N SER A 157 2.80 -5.25 -1.03
CA SER A 157 2.50 -4.25 -2.05
C SER A 157 3.74 -3.43 -2.42
N PHE A 158 4.54 -3.02 -1.44
CA PHE A 158 5.80 -2.32 -1.68
C PHE A 158 6.74 -3.15 -2.53
N HIS A 159 6.96 -4.42 -2.15
CA HIS A 159 7.87 -5.31 -2.87
C HIS A 159 7.42 -5.56 -4.30
N VAL A 160 6.14 -5.88 -4.53
CA VAL A 160 5.59 -6.10 -5.88
C VAL A 160 5.74 -4.85 -6.76
N ILE A 161 5.39 -3.68 -6.25
CA ILE A 161 5.46 -2.44 -7.03
C ILE A 161 6.92 -1.99 -7.26
N TYR A 162 7.81 -2.27 -6.32
CA TYR A 162 9.24 -2.01 -6.47
C TYR A 162 9.89 -2.90 -7.54
N GLU A 163 9.58 -4.20 -7.55
CA GLU A 163 10.03 -5.11 -8.60
C GLU A 163 9.43 -4.73 -9.96
N PHE A 164 8.17 -4.28 -9.99
CA PHE A 164 7.57 -3.72 -11.21
C PHE A 164 8.32 -2.47 -11.70
N GLN A 165 8.72 -1.58 -10.79
CA GLN A 165 9.53 -0.41 -11.14
C GLN A 165 10.90 -0.81 -11.72
N LYS A 166 11.56 -1.82 -11.15
CA LYS A 166 12.82 -2.36 -11.72
C LYS A 166 12.63 -2.97 -13.10
N PHE A 167 11.54 -3.70 -13.31
CA PHE A 167 11.16 -4.22 -14.62
C PHE A 167 11.03 -3.08 -15.64
N LEU A 168 10.32 -2.01 -15.29
CA LEU A 168 10.17 -0.84 -16.17
C LEU A 168 11.51 -0.17 -16.46
N LYS A 169 12.37 0.00 -15.45
CA LYS A 169 13.72 0.57 -15.61
C LYS A 169 14.57 -0.27 -16.57
N SER A 170 14.55 -1.60 -16.40
CA SER A 170 15.34 -2.53 -17.22
C SER A 170 14.86 -2.55 -18.67
N ARG A 171 13.55 -2.38 -18.89
CA ARG A 171 13.02 -2.21 -20.24
C ARG A 171 13.49 -0.88 -20.84
N GLU A 172 13.28 0.24 -20.15
CA GLU A 172 13.65 1.57 -20.62
C GLU A 172 15.14 1.66 -21.00
N SER A 173 16.05 1.13 -20.16
CA SER A 173 17.50 1.19 -20.42
C SER A 173 18.00 0.36 -21.61
N ASN A 174 17.20 -0.60 -22.09
CA ASN A 174 17.55 -1.43 -23.25
C ASN A 174 16.89 -0.93 -24.55
N PHE A 175 15.96 0.02 -24.46
CA PHE A 175 15.33 0.69 -25.60
C PHE A 175 15.90 2.10 -25.85
N ASP A 176 16.79 2.59 -25.00
CA ASP A 176 17.62 3.75 -25.32
C ASP A 176 18.54 3.35 -26.48
N PHE A 177 18.11 3.67 -27.70
CA PHE A 177 19.01 3.66 -28.85
C PHE A 177 20.25 4.46 -28.45
N PRO A 178 21.47 3.96 -28.68
CA PRO A 178 22.62 4.84 -28.58
C PRO A 178 22.32 6.00 -29.52
N ALA A 179 22.11 7.20 -28.96
CA ALA A 179 22.07 8.42 -29.73
C ALA A 179 23.37 8.38 -30.52
N THR A 180 23.23 8.13 -31.81
CA THR A 180 24.30 7.85 -32.75
C THR A 180 25.34 8.95 -32.62
N SER A 181 26.40 8.70 -31.86
CA SER A 181 27.65 9.47 -31.90
C SER A 181 28.41 9.24 -33.21
N GLU A 182 27.76 8.61 -34.19
CA GLU A 182 28.26 8.36 -35.55
C GLU A 182 27.47 9.16 -36.61
N MET A 183 26.51 10.00 -36.21
CA MET A 183 25.75 10.84 -37.15
C MET A 183 26.20 12.31 -37.06
N ASP A 184 27.51 12.55 -37.10
CA ASP A 184 28.12 13.82 -37.51
C ASP A 184 29.66 13.67 -37.43
N MET A 185 30.31 13.46 -38.58
CA MET A 185 31.70 13.87 -38.91
C MET A 185 32.26 13.11 -40.15
N SER A 186 31.41 12.80 -41.14
CA SER A 186 31.88 12.55 -42.51
C SER A 186 31.06 13.38 -43.50
N ILE A 187 31.16 14.71 -43.38
CA ILE A 187 30.97 15.57 -44.54
C ILE A 187 32.32 15.58 -45.25
N ALA A 188 32.40 14.77 -46.30
CA ALA A 188 33.47 14.79 -47.29
C ALA A 188 33.39 16.04 -48.17
#